data_AF-A0A2G7GBM4-F1
#
_entry.id   AF-A0A2G7GBM4-F1
#
_cell.length_a   1.000
_cell.length_b   1.000
_cell.length_c   1.000
_cell.angle_alpha   90.00
_cell.angle_beta   90.00
_cell.angle_gamma   90.00
#
_symmetry.space_group_name_H-M   'P 1'
#
loop_
_entity.id
_entity.type
_entity.pdbx_description
1 polymer ?
#
loop_
_entity_poly.entity_id
_entity_poly.type
_entity_poly.pdbx_seq_one_letter_code
_entity_poly.pdbx_strand_id
1 'polypeptide(L)' 'MKRNNSLLKFFLLSTDEFVGSFIQSRNGSGAFFISSLAYPGKVIDVQYGYDDNETAIIIYPPKEDDNENQPFFLRSP' A
#
# COMPACT_ATOMS: atom_id res chain seq x y z
N MET A 1 15.59 20.25 -23.53
CA MET A 1 14.17 19.86 -23.40
C MET A 1 14.03 19.03 -22.12
N LYS A 2 13.38 19.57 -21.08
CA LYS A 2 13.16 18.87 -19.80
C LYS A 2 11.97 17.93 -19.96
N ARG A 3 12.11 16.64 -19.67
CA ARG A 3 10.97 15.74 -19.44
C ARG A 3 10.73 15.68 -17.93
N ASN A 4 9.65 16.33 -17.52
CA ASN A 4 9.11 16.21 -16.18
C ASN A 4 8.32 14.89 -16.12
N ASN A 5 8.95 13.82 -15.62
CA ASN A 5 8.22 12.62 -15.22
C ASN A 5 8.04 12.67 -13.71
N SER A 6 6.91 13.26 -13.31
CA SER A 6 6.47 13.38 -11.93
C SER A 6 5.92 12.04 -11.40
N LEU A 7 6.21 11.78 -10.11
CA LEU A 7 5.39 11.00 -9.19
C LEU A 7 5.13 9.52 -9.54
N LEU A 8 6.10 8.65 -9.20
CA LEU A 8 5.84 7.45 -8.40
C LEU A 8 7.16 6.87 -7.86
N LYS A 9 7.86 7.65 -7.02
CA LYS A 9 8.82 7.06 -6.09
C LYS A 9 7.98 6.45 -4.96
N PHE A 10 7.56 5.19 -5.13
CA PHE A 10 7.19 4.38 -3.96
C PHE A 10 8.34 4.51 -2.96
N PHE A 11 8.02 4.84 -1.72
CA PHE A 11 8.93 5.23 -0.65
C PHE A 11 9.90 4.10 -0.24
N LEU A 12 10.85 3.79 -1.13
CA LEU A 12 12.09 3.09 -0.85
C LEU A 12 13.22 4.09 -1.08
N LEU A 13 13.21 5.17 -0.29
CA LEU A 13 14.37 6.04 -0.20
C LEU A 13 15.34 5.42 0.80
N SER A 14 16.51 5.10 0.28
CA SER A 14 17.70 4.60 0.95
C SER A 14 17.74 3.10 1.27
N THR A 15 18.78 2.49 0.72
CA THR A 15 19.45 1.31 1.24
C THR A 15 19.73 1.52 2.73
N ASP A 16 18.85 1.00 3.58
CA ASP A 16 19.16 0.19 4.76
C ASP A 16 18.06 0.21 5.84
N GLU A 17 17.03 1.06 5.76
CA GLU A 17 15.91 1.02 6.72
C GLU A 17 14.55 1.33 6.06
N PHE A 18 13.73 0.30 5.88
CA PHE A 18 12.30 0.48 5.65
C PHE A 18 11.66 1.01 6.94
N VAL A 19 11.39 2.32 7.01
CA VAL A 19 10.69 2.96 8.14
C VAL A 19 9.16 2.94 7.92
N GLY A 20 8.64 1.80 7.46
CA GLY A 20 7.20 1.55 7.37
C GLY A 20 6.78 0.47 8.37
N SER A 21 5.55 0.53 8.86
CA SER A 21 4.98 -0.54 9.66
C SER A 21 4.19 -1.49 8.75
N PHE A 22 4.57 -2.77 8.76
CA PHE A 22 3.72 -3.82 8.24
C PHE A 22 2.80 -4.30 9.35
N ILE A 23 1.50 -4.11 9.16
CA ILE A 23 0.50 -4.60 10.11
C ILE A 23 -0.03 -5.92 9.54
N GLN A 24 0.23 -7.03 10.23
CA GLN A 24 -0.25 -8.33 9.79
C GLN A 24 -1.78 -8.36 9.75
N SER A 25 -2.34 -8.88 8.67
CA SER A 25 -3.77 -9.10 8.58
C SER A 25 -4.21 -10.16 9.60
N ARG A 26 -5.30 -9.87 10.32
CA ARG A 26 -5.81 -10.72 11.40
C ARG A 26 -6.51 -11.99 10.89
N ASN A 27 -6.77 -12.10 9.59
CA ASN A 27 -7.49 -13.23 8.98
C ASN A 27 -6.61 -14.48 8.75
N GLY A 28 -5.35 -14.47 9.18
CA GLY A 28 -4.45 -15.62 9.04
C GLY A 28 -3.91 -15.85 7.62
N SER A 29 -4.21 -14.96 6.66
CA SER A 29 -3.73 -15.08 5.28
C SER A 29 -2.21 -15.00 5.14
N GLY A 30 -1.52 -14.30 6.06
CA GLY A 30 -0.11 -13.93 5.91
C GLY A 30 0.10 -12.66 5.07
N ALA A 31 -0.97 -11.93 4.75
CA ALA A 31 -0.90 -10.62 4.10
C ALA A 31 -0.67 -9.49 5.13
N PHE A 32 -0.24 -8.33 4.64
CA PHE A 32 0.08 -7.16 5.46
C PHE A 32 -0.60 -5.91 4.93
N PHE A 33 -1.11 -5.07 5.83
CA PHE A 33 -1.42 -3.68 5.51
C PHE A 33 -0.13 -2.87 5.44
N ILE A 34 -0.08 -1.93 4.49
CA ILE A 34 1.04 -1.01 4.32
C ILE A 34 0.59 0.37 4.81
N SER A 35 1.08 0.79 5.99
CA SER A 35 0.69 2.06 6.62
C SER A 35 1.38 3.26 5.99
N SER A 36 0.67 4.39 5.87
CA SER A 36 1.23 5.66 5.41
C SER A 36 1.87 6.47 6.55
N LEU A 37 3.13 6.87 6.36
CA LEU A 37 3.80 7.82 7.27
C LEU A 37 3.26 9.25 7.10
N ALA A 38 2.99 9.67 5.86
CA ALA A 38 2.50 11.01 5.56
C ALA A 38 1.05 11.24 6.02
N TYR A 39 0.28 10.15 6.16
CA TYR A 39 -1.10 10.17 6.61
C TYR A 39 -1.32 9.10 7.69
N PRO A 40 -0.93 9.39 8.95
CA PRO A 40 -1.06 8.45 10.05
C PRO A 40 -2.49 7.91 10.18
N GLY A 41 -2.60 6.60 10.41
CA GLY A 41 -3.90 5.91 10.53
C GLY A 41 -4.55 5.53 9.20
N LYS A 42 -3.86 5.70 8.06
CA LYS A 42 -4.34 5.22 6.75
C LYS A 42 -3.39 4.19 6.13
N VAL A 43 -3.95 3.38 5.23
CA VAL A 43 -3.26 2.28 4.54
C VAL A 43 -3.41 2.41 3.03
N ILE A 44 -2.56 1.69 2.28
CA ILE A 44 -2.74 1.49 0.84
C ILE A 44 -4.03 0.71 0.59
N ASP A 45 -4.78 1.10 -0.44
CA ASP A 45 -6.08 0.53 -0.81
C ASP A 45 -6.22 0.53 -2.35
N VAL A 46 -6.68 -0.59 -2.93
CA VAL A 46 -7.09 -0.66 -4.34
C VAL A 46 -8.49 -0.07 -4.46
N GLN A 47 -8.62 1.03 -5.21
CA GLN A 47 -9.83 1.84 -5.23
C GLN A 47 -11.09 1.01 -5.54
N TYR A 48 -12.10 1.12 -4.69
CA TYR A 48 -13.38 0.38 -4.77
C TYR A 48 -13.27 -1.15 -4.77
N GLY A 49 -12.08 -1.72 -4.55
CA GLY A 49 -11.85 -3.16 -4.67
C GLY A 49 -11.95 -3.69 -6.11
N TYR A 50 -11.87 -2.81 -7.11
CA TYR A 50 -11.88 -3.24 -8.50
C TYR A 50 -10.56 -3.91 -8.89
N ASP A 51 -10.65 -4.86 -9.82
CA ASP A 51 -9.53 -5.64 -10.36
C ASP A 51 -9.22 -5.28 -11.82
N ASP A 52 -9.90 -4.26 -12.37
CA ASP A 52 -9.62 -3.72 -13.69
C ASP A 52 -8.20 -3.14 -13.77
N ASN A 53 -7.56 -3.30 -14.93
CA ASN A 53 -6.29 -2.65 -15.22
C ASN A 53 -6.41 -1.13 -15.02
N GLU A 54 -5.33 -0.53 -14.52
CA GLU A 54 -5.26 0.92 -14.24
C GLU A 54 -6.19 1.41 -13.11
N THR A 55 -6.86 0.51 -12.38
CA THR A 55 -7.53 0.86 -11.12
C THR A 55 -6.55 1.58 -10.20
N ALA A 56 -6.97 2.73 -9.69
CA ALA A 56 -6.10 3.58 -8.90
C ALA A 56 -5.73 2.92 -7.56
N ILE A 57 -4.50 3.15 -7.13
CA ILE A 57 -4.06 2.88 -5.76
C ILE A 57 -4.21 4.17 -4.94
N ILE A 58 -4.97 4.09 -3.86
CA ILE A 58 -5.28 5.23 -2.98
C ILE A 58 -4.80 4.98 -1.55
N ILE A 59 -4.93 6.01 -0.71
CA ILE A 59 -4.70 5.92 0.74
C ILE A 59 -6.05 6.09 1.45
N TYR A 60 -6.46 5.09 2.23
CA TYR A 60 -7.79 5.03 2.83
C TYR A 60 -7.73 4.59 4.30
N PRO A 61 -8.74 4.93 5.14
CA PRO A 61 -8.85 4.34 6.47
C PRO A 61 -8.89 2.80 6.41
N PRO A 62 -8.20 2.09 7.32
CA PRO A 62 -8.25 0.63 7.37
C PRO A 62 -9.68 0.17 7.65
N LYS A 63 -10.11 -0.87 6.93
CA LYS A 63 -11.42 -1.51 7.09
C LYS A 63 -11.27 -2.78 7.94
N GLU A 64 -12.21 -3.03 8.84
CA GLU A 64 -12.26 -4.25 9.65
C GLU A 64 -12.94 -5.42 8.88
N ASP A 65 -13.92 -5.11 8.03
CA ASP A 65 -14.66 -6.04 7.18
C ASP A 65 -14.60 -5.60 5.71
N ASP A 66 -14.82 -6.53 4.76
CA ASP A 66 -14.77 -6.27 3.30
C ASP A 66 -13.48 -5.52 2.92
N ASN A 67 -12.34 -5.97 3.45
CA ASN A 67 -11.06 -5.26 3.42
C ASN A 67 -10.02 -5.91 2.49
N GLU A 68 -10.41 -6.87 1.67
CA GLU A 68 -9.54 -7.68 0.82
C GLU A 68 -8.71 -6.84 -0.16
N ASN A 69 -9.14 -5.60 -0.44
CA ASN A 69 -8.46 -4.64 -1.30
C ASN A 69 -7.35 -3.83 -0.60
N GLN A 70 -7.06 -4.08 0.68
CA GLN A 70 -6.10 -3.32 1.50
C GLN A 70 -4.85 -4.09 1.96
N PRO A 71 -4.88 -5.41 2.24
CA PRO A 71 -3.69 -6.16 2.61
C PRO A 71 -3.02 -6.78 1.38
N PHE A 72 -1.69 -6.75 1.36
CA PHE A 72 -0.87 -7.25 0.26
C PHE A 72 0.09 -8.35 0.73
N PHE A 73 0.37 -9.32 -0.13
CA PHE A 73 1.42 -10.30 0.10
C PHE A 73 2.78 -9.73 -0.27
N LEU A 74 3.73 -9.81 0.66
CA LEU A 74 5.13 -9.54 0.36
C LEU A 74 5.75 -10.82 -0.19
N ARG A 75 6.17 -10.79 -1.46
CA ARG A 75 6.85 -11.91 -2.11
C ARG A 75 8.22 -11.43 -2.56
N SER A 76 9.26 -12.22 -2.25
CA SER A 76 10.52 -12.09 -2.98
C SER A 76 10.27 -12.56 -4.42
N PRO A 77 10.82 -11.87 -5.44
CA PRO A 77 10.93 -12.46 -6.77
C PRO A 77 11.70 -13.78 -6.73
#